data_AF-A0A844W559-F1
#
_entry.id   AF-A0A844W559-F1
#
_cell.length_a   1.000
_cell.length_b   1.000
_cell.length_c   1.000
_cell.angle_alpha   90.00
_cell.angle_beta   90.00
_cell.angle_gamma   90.00
#
_symmetry.space_group_name_H-M   'P 1'
#
loop_
_entity.id
_entity.type
_entity.pdbx_description
1 polymer ?
#
loop_
_entity_poly.entity_id
_entity_poly.type
_entity_poly.pdbx_seq_one_letter_code
_entity_poly.pdbx_strand_id
1 'polypeptide(L)'
;MDITLHIGAHRTATTTFQTYLQDNTDHLARNGIAWWGPKRTRNGLLSGIVPLPGLLPPERQFARAAGRIGLHLDRAAQQGMRQLIVTEENMLGAPRANLRAGTLYPHAGMRIGRYLAAFGGRTGRIALSIRSPDYYWASCMAFALARGHGVPGPEQLARLVAADRSWRDVISDIACAAPGVPILVMTHEAHGAQPEQRLWHMTGGSLLAPMTHARNWLNRAPDLARLRGILRDRGRDPQALPAGEGRWMPFDAGQQARMRESYMDDLFWLRAGADGMAVLAEDDADGQWSDAWTGTGAAAAQLPPGELRRGQDGIEKGRMVGNR
;
A
#
# COMPACT_ATOMS: atom_id res chain seq x y z
N MET A 1 -23.45 4.22 -4.80
CA MET A 1 -22.15 4.01 -5.46
C MET A 1 -21.18 3.57 -4.39
N ASP A 2 -20.50 2.46 -4.63
CA ASP A 2 -19.52 1.85 -3.74
C ASP A 2 -18.11 2.37 -4.04
N ILE A 3 -17.31 2.68 -3.00
CA ILE A 3 -16.02 3.37 -3.15
C ILE A 3 -14.90 2.54 -2.54
N THR A 4 -13.89 2.22 -3.36
CA THR A 4 -12.63 1.60 -2.96
C THR A 4 -11.52 2.65 -2.91
N LEU A 5 -10.93 2.90 -1.74
CA LEU A 5 -9.73 3.74 -1.60
C LEU A 5 -8.47 2.87 -1.69
N HIS A 6 -7.74 2.95 -2.79
CA HIS A 6 -6.42 2.33 -2.96
C HIS A 6 -5.31 3.31 -2.55
N ILE A 7 -4.78 3.12 -1.34
CA ILE A 7 -3.99 4.13 -0.61
C ILE A 7 -2.46 3.93 -0.69
N GLY A 8 -1.99 3.04 -1.56
CA GLY A 8 -0.58 2.68 -1.68
C GLY A 8 -0.34 1.28 -1.11
N ALA A 9 0.78 0.99 -0.46
CA ALA A 9 1.90 1.88 -0.15
C ALA A 9 2.65 2.36 -1.41
N HIS A 10 3.55 3.32 -1.27
CA HIS A 10 4.46 3.67 -2.35
C HIS A 10 5.37 2.48 -2.71
N ARG A 11 5.89 2.49 -3.94
CA ARG A 11 6.88 1.49 -4.43
C ARG A 11 6.33 0.05 -4.46
N THR A 12 5.00 -0.09 -4.54
CA THR A 12 4.28 -1.36 -4.70
C THR A 12 3.52 -1.45 -6.03
N ALA A 13 4.09 -0.87 -7.10
CA ALA A 13 3.52 -0.83 -8.47
C ALA A 13 2.25 0.03 -8.66
N THR A 14 2.02 1.02 -7.79
CA THR A 14 0.88 1.95 -7.91
C THR A 14 0.81 2.66 -9.25
N THR A 15 1.94 3.13 -9.81
CA THR A 15 1.93 3.79 -11.12
C THR A 15 1.63 2.84 -12.28
N THR A 16 2.13 1.59 -12.22
CA THR A 16 1.76 0.56 -13.18
C THR A 16 0.24 0.37 -13.17
N PHE A 17 -0.34 0.18 -11.98
CA PHE A 17 -1.78 0.00 -11.82
C PHE A 17 -2.59 1.22 -12.30
N GLN A 18 -2.18 2.43 -11.94
CA GLN A 18 -2.82 3.67 -12.39
C GLN A 18 -2.80 3.84 -13.91
N THR A 19 -1.69 3.45 -14.56
CA THR A 19 -1.58 3.49 -16.03
C THR A 19 -2.48 2.43 -16.66
N TYR A 20 -2.49 1.23 -16.10
CA TYR A 20 -3.40 0.17 -16.52
C TYR A 20 -4.88 0.58 -16.42
N LEU A 21 -5.30 1.25 -15.34
CA LEU A 21 -6.66 1.79 -15.23
C LEU A 21 -6.94 2.88 -16.28
N GLN A 22 -5.96 3.75 -16.52
CA GLN A 22 -6.07 4.80 -17.53
C GLN A 22 -6.29 4.18 -18.92
N ASP A 23 -5.47 3.22 -19.31
CA ASP A 23 -5.53 2.58 -20.63
C ASP A 23 -6.77 1.69 -20.81
N ASN A 24 -7.44 1.31 -19.71
CA ASN A 24 -8.66 0.50 -19.73
C ASN A 24 -9.92 1.29 -19.31
N THR A 25 -9.89 2.63 -19.36
CA THR A 25 -11.00 3.49 -18.87
C THR A 25 -12.35 3.15 -19.52
N ASP A 26 -12.38 2.89 -20.83
CA ASP A 26 -13.63 2.57 -21.54
C ASP A 26 -14.23 1.23 -21.08
N HIS A 27 -13.38 0.21 -20.84
CA HIS A 27 -13.82 -1.08 -20.31
C HIS A 27 -14.43 -0.92 -18.91
N LEU A 28 -13.77 -0.14 -18.06
CA LEU A 28 -14.27 0.17 -16.71
C LEU A 28 -15.62 0.89 -16.77
N ALA A 29 -15.74 1.93 -17.60
CA ALA A 29 -16.96 2.73 -17.73
C ALA A 29 -18.15 1.90 -18.22
N ARG A 30 -17.95 1.00 -19.22
CA ARG A 30 -19.00 0.08 -19.69
C ARG A 30 -19.52 -0.87 -18.61
N ASN A 31 -18.68 -1.20 -17.63
CA ASN A 31 -19.04 -2.02 -16.48
C ASN A 31 -19.57 -1.21 -15.28
N GLY A 32 -19.72 0.12 -15.45
CA GLY A 32 -20.21 1.03 -14.41
C GLY A 32 -19.17 1.34 -13.33
N ILE A 33 -17.88 1.25 -13.66
CA ILE A 33 -16.77 1.51 -12.75
C ILE A 33 -16.07 2.80 -13.19
N ALA A 34 -16.07 3.80 -12.30
CA ALA A 34 -15.26 4.98 -12.43
C ALA A 34 -13.93 4.80 -11.69
N TRP A 35 -12.91 5.58 -12.07
CA TRP A 35 -11.67 5.65 -11.31
C TRP A 35 -11.11 7.07 -11.23
N TRP A 36 -10.50 7.40 -10.09
CA TRP A 36 -9.80 8.66 -9.87
C TRP A 36 -8.32 8.38 -9.56
N GLY A 37 -7.43 8.83 -10.43
CA GLY A 37 -5.99 8.74 -10.24
C GLY A 37 -5.28 10.08 -10.01
N PRO A 38 -3.93 10.05 -9.91
CA PRO A 38 -3.08 11.21 -9.63
C PRO A 38 -3.38 12.46 -10.46
N LYS A 39 -3.69 12.31 -11.75
CA LYS A 39 -4.02 13.43 -12.65
C LYS A 39 -5.23 14.23 -12.15
N ARG A 40 -6.16 13.59 -11.45
CA ARG A 40 -7.36 14.22 -10.89
C ARG A 40 -7.19 14.53 -9.40
N THR A 41 -6.71 13.57 -8.62
CA THR A 41 -6.57 13.70 -7.16
C THR A 41 -5.60 14.82 -6.77
N ARG A 42 -4.51 14.99 -7.54
CA ARG A 42 -3.48 16.01 -7.31
C ARG A 42 -3.79 17.34 -8.00
N ASN A 43 -4.75 17.37 -8.92
CA ASN A 43 -5.20 18.60 -9.58
C ASN A 43 -6.36 19.27 -8.80
N GLY A 44 -6.15 19.46 -7.49
CA GLY A 44 -7.08 20.20 -6.63
C GLY A 44 -8.21 19.40 -5.98
N LEU A 45 -8.58 18.20 -6.49
CA LEU A 45 -9.70 17.42 -5.95
C LEU A 45 -9.54 17.12 -4.46
N LEU A 46 -8.37 16.60 -4.06
CA LEU A 46 -8.08 16.23 -2.66
C LEU A 46 -7.38 17.36 -1.87
N SER A 47 -7.21 18.54 -2.47
CA SER A 47 -6.48 19.65 -1.85
C SER A 47 -7.20 20.13 -0.59
N GLY A 48 -6.49 20.31 0.51
CA GLY A 48 -7.07 20.79 1.78
C GLY A 48 -7.66 19.70 2.68
N ILE A 49 -7.68 18.43 2.26
CA ILE A 49 -8.00 17.32 3.18
C ILE A 49 -6.94 17.25 4.27
N VAL A 50 -5.68 17.15 3.87
CA VAL A 50 -4.54 17.40 4.76
C VAL A 50 -4.30 18.92 4.74
N PRO A 51 -4.34 19.59 5.89
CA PRO A 51 -4.24 21.04 5.93
C PRO A 51 -2.87 21.49 5.43
N LEU A 52 -2.89 22.54 4.61
CA LEU A 52 -1.68 23.23 4.15
C LEU A 52 -1.53 24.55 4.91
N PRO A 53 -0.31 25.01 5.19
CA PRO A 53 -0.09 26.38 5.67
C PRO A 53 -0.69 27.39 4.70
N GLY A 54 -1.40 28.40 5.20
CA GLY A 54 -1.99 29.44 4.36
C GLY A 54 -3.05 30.27 5.09
N LEU A 55 -3.67 31.18 4.34
CA LEU A 55 -4.66 32.14 4.84
C LEU A 55 -5.99 31.50 5.27
N LEU A 56 -6.34 30.35 4.69
CA LEU A 56 -7.57 29.65 5.05
C LEU A 56 -7.33 28.75 6.26
N PRO A 57 -8.18 28.81 7.28
CA PRO A 57 -8.04 27.93 8.43
C PRO A 57 -8.37 26.46 8.05
N PRO A 58 -7.77 25.46 8.75
CA PRO A 58 -7.83 24.04 8.38
C PRO A 58 -9.25 23.49 8.16
N GLU A 59 -10.22 23.90 8.97
CA GLU A 59 -11.61 23.48 8.88
C GLU A 59 -12.28 23.97 7.59
N ARG A 60 -11.99 25.20 7.15
CA ARG A 60 -12.49 25.73 5.87
C ARG A 60 -11.81 25.05 4.68
N GLN A 61 -10.53 24.72 4.78
CA GLN A 61 -9.83 23.94 3.75
C GLN A 61 -10.49 22.56 3.58
N PHE A 62 -10.75 21.89 4.71
CA PHE A 62 -11.39 20.58 4.73
C PHE A 62 -12.82 20.63 4.18
N ALA A 63 -13.65 21.58 4.63
CA ALA A 63 -15.02 21.73 4.17
C ALA A 63 -15.10 21.95 2.64
N ARG A 64 -14.19 22.76 2.07
CA ARG A 64 -14.07 22.94 0.62
C ARG A 64 -13.67 21.65 -0.10
N ALA A 65 -12.75 20.87 0.48
CA ALA A 65 -12.33 19.59 -0.09
C ALA A 65 -13.48 18.57 -0.09
N ALA A 66 -14.17 18.42 1.04
CA ALA A 66 -15.33 17.53 1.19
C ALA A 66 -16.46 17.92 0.22
N GLY A 67 -16.79 19.21 0.11
CA GLY A 67 -17.79 19.70 -0.85
C GLY A 67 -17.43 19.39 -2.31
N ARG A 68 -16.16 19.61 -2.72
CA ARG A 68 -15.69 19.23 -4.07
C ARG A 68 -15.79 17.73 -4.32
N ILE A 69 -15.36 16.91 -3.35
CA ILE A 69 -15.47 15.44 -3.46
C ILE A 69 -16.95 15.06 -3.63
N GLY A 70 -17.84 15.60 -2.80
CA GLY A 70 -19.28 15.37 -2.88
C GLY A 70 -19.84 15.62 -4.28
N LEU A 71 -19.62 16.82 -4.82
CA LEU A 71 -20.06 17.17 -6.18
C LEU A 71 -19.56 16.18 -7.25
N HIS A 72 -18.31 15.74 -7.13
CA HIS A 72 -17.72 14.79 -8.06
C HIS A 72 -18.24 13.36 -7.90
N LEU A 73 -18.60 12.95 -6.69
CA LEU A 73 -19.26 11.66 -6.41
C LEU A 73 -20.69 11.67 -6.95
N ASP A 74 -21.44 12.75 -6.72
CA ASP A 74 -22.82 12.89 -7.16
C ASP A 74 -22.90 12.89 -8.69
N ARG A 75 -21.96 13.58 -9.36
CA ARG A 75 -21.84 13.53 -10.82
C ARG A 75 -21.55 12.13 -11.34
N ALA A 76 -20.64 11.39 -10.70
CA ALA A 76 -20.33 10.02 -11.11
C ALA A 76 -21.55 9.10 -10.95
N ALA A 77 -22.30 9.24 -9.85
CA ALA A 77 -23.54 8.50 -9.62
C ALA A 77 -24.62 8.85 -10.65
N GLN A 78 -24.78 10.13 -11.00
CA GLN A 78 -25.70 10.58 -12.06
C GLN A 78 -25.32 10.04 -13.45
N GLN A 79 -24.04 9.75 -13.68
CA GLN A 79 -23.55 9.08 -14.89
C GLN A 79 -23.73 7.56 -14.86
N GLY A 80 -24.45 7.02 -13.87
CA GLY A 80 -24.72 5.58 -13.74
C GLY A 80 -23.56 4.76 -13.19
N MET A 81 -22.51 5.41 -12.65
CA MET A 81 -21.38 4.68 -12.07
C MET A 81 -21.80 4.03 -10.74
N ARG A 82 -21.62 2.71 -10.67
CA ARG A 82 -21.99 1.89 -9.51
C ARG A 82 -20.82 1.76 -8.54
N GLN A 83 -19.60 1.75 -9.05
CA GLN A 83 -18.38 1.67 -8.26
C GLN A 83 -17.37 2.76 -8.63
N LEU A 84 -16.58 3.20 -7.65
CA LEU A 84 -15.47 4.13 -7.82
C LEU A 84 -14.19 3.58 -7.18
N ILE A 85 -13.10 3.51 -7.94
CA ILE A 85 -11.76 3.24 -7.42
C ILE A 85 -10.96 4.54 -7.35
N VAL A 86 -10.56 4.95 -6.15
CA VAL A 86 -9.66 6.10 -5.97
C VAL A 86 -8.27 5.59 -5.66
N THR A 87 -7.30 5.81 -6.55
CA THR A 87 -5.91 5.37 -6.36
C THR A 87 -4.97 6.55 -6.17
N GLU A 88 -4.48 6.71 -4.95
CA GLU A 88 -3.58 7.81 -4.58
C GLU A 88 -2.73 7.39 -3.38
N GLU A 89 -1.48 7.03 -3.66
CA GLU A 89 -0.54 6.59 -2.63
C GLU A 89 -0.17 7.69 -1.62
N ASN A 90 -0.30 8.98 -1.99
CA ASN A 90 -0.03 10.07 -1.07
C ASN A 90 -1.06 10.17 0.06
N MET A 91 -2.20 9.46 -0.01
CA MET A 91 -3.15 9.41 1.10
C MET A 91 -2.47 8.88 2.37
N LEU A 92 -1.69 7.80 2.24
CA LEU A 92 -1.00 7.16 3.35
C LEU A 92 0.18 7.98 3.90
N GLY A 93 0.83 8.81 3.06
CA GLY A 93 1.97 9.63 3.45
C GLY A 93 2.95 9.82 2.29
N ALA A 94 4.23 10.05 2.57
CA ALA A 94 5.25 10.22 1.53
C ALA A 94 6.53 9.44 1.88
N PRO A 95 7.17 8.74 0.93
CA PRO A 95 8.41 7.98 1.19
C PRO A 95 9.53 8.82 1.78
N ARG A 96 9.63 10.08 1.37
CA ARG A 96 10.60 11.03 1.93
C ARG A 96 10.34 11.34 3.39
N ALA A 97 9.08 11.38 3.82
CA ALA A 97 8.74 11.56 5.23
C ALA A 97 9.10 10.30 6.02
N ASN A 98 8.82 9.12 5.47
CA ASN A 98 9.18 7.83 6.07
C ASN A 98 10.71 7.70 6.24
N LEU A 99 11.49 8.02 5.20
CA LEU A 99 12.96 7.99 5.26
C LEU A 99 13.55 8.97 6.29
N ARG A 100 12.93 10.15 6.46
CA ARG A 100 13.36 11.13 7.47
C ARG A 100 12.99 10.68 8.89
N ALA A 101 11.80 10.11 9.06
CA ALA A 101 11.33 9.63 10.34
C ALA A 101 11.96 8.29 10.75
N GLY A 102 12.57 7.56 9.81
CA GLY A 102 13.14 6.24 10.06
C GLY A 102 12.07 5.16 10.30
N THR A 103 10.83 5.37 9.84
CA THR A 103 9.70 4.50 10.19
C THR A 103 8.59 4.51 9.13
N LEU A 104 7.78 3.45 9.08
CA LEU A 104 6.71 3.27 8.09
C LEU A 104 5.49 4.14 8.43
N TYR A 105 5.20 5.15 7.62
CA TYR A 105 3.95 5.93 7.64
C TYR A 105 3.45 6.27 9.07
N PRO A 106 4.19 7.07 9.86
CA PRO A 106 3.89 7.33 11.28
C PRO A 106 2.57 8.08 11.54
N HIS A 107 1.88 8.50 10.48
CA HIS A 107 0.64 9.25 10.54
C HIS A 107 -0.48 8.58 9.75
N ALA A 108 -0.36 7.27 9.47
CA ALA A 108 -1.29 6.53 8.62
C ALA A 108 -2.74 6.70 9.08
N GLY A 109 -3.04 6.39 10.35
CA GLY A 109 -4.40 6.48 10.90
C GLY A 109 -4.97 7.90 10.81
N MET A 110 -4.26 8.90 11.34
CA MET A 110 -4.68 10.31 11.27
C MET A 110 -4.99 10.76 9.84
N ARG A 111 -4.14 10.39 8.87
CA ARG A 111 -4.34 10.78 7.47
C ARG A 111 -5.55 10.10 6.88
N ILE A 112 -5.67 8.78 7.04
CA ILE A 112 -6.79 8.02 6.47
C ILE A 112 -8.12 8.45 7.07
N GLY A 113 -8.20 8.68 8.39
CA GLY A 113 -9.42 9.21 9.03
C GLY A 113 -9.89 10.52 8.40
N ARG A 114 -8.97 11.43 8.03
CA ARG A 114 -9.33 12.67 7.32
C ARG A 114 -9.84 12.42 5.91
N TYR A 115 -9.26 11.48 5.16
CA TYR A 115 -9.79 11.11 3.84
C TYR A 115 -11.19 10.50 3.98
N LEU A 116 -11.40 9.53 4.88
CA LEU A 116 -12.71 8.90 5.09
C LEU A 116 -13.79 9.92 5.44
N ALA A 117 -13.48 10.87 6.33
CA ALA A 117 -14.39 11.96 6.67
C ALA A 117 -14.70 12.85 5.45
N ALA A 118 -13.71 13.16 4.60
CA ALA A 118 -13.93 13.97 3.39
C ALA A 118 -14.78 13.25 2.32
N PHE A 119 -14.76 11.92 2.29
CA PHE A 119 -15.66 11.10 1.46
C PHE A 119 -17.07 10.94 2.07
N GLY A 120 -17.28 11.44 3.30
CA GLY A 120 -18.58 11.46 3.97
C GLY A 120 -19.10 10.08 4.35
N GLY A 121 -18.22 9.18 4.79
CA GLY A 121 -18.60 7.81 5.21
C GLY A 121 -19.00 6.88 4.05
N ARG A 122 -18.89 7.33 2.79
CA ARG A 122 -19.24 6.53 1.59
C ARG A 122 -18.16 5.54 1.15
N THR A 123 -17.07 5.42 1.91
CA THR A 123 -15.99 4.48 1.56
C THR A 123 -16.42 3.09 1.96
N GLY A 124 -16.62 2.23 0.97
CA GLY A 124 -17.00 0.83 1.18
C GLY A 124 -15.83 -0.06 1.55
N ARG A 125 -14.61 0.27 1.07
CA ARG A 125 -13.41 -0.51 1.37
C ARG A 125 -12.12 0.26 1.16
N ILE A 126 -11.06 -0.19 1.83
CA ILE A 126 -9.69 0.29 1.68
C ILE A 126 -8.84 -0.83 1.09
N ALA A 127 -8.02 -0.51 0.08
CA ALA A 127 -7.03 -1.41 -0.48
C ALA A 127 -5.62 -0.87 -0.19
N LEU A 128 -4.82 -1.67 0.48
CA LEU A 128 -3.42 -1.42 0.80
C LEU A 128 -2.54 -2.48 0.13
N SER A 129 -1.40 -2.05 -0.39
CA SER A 129 -0.34 -2.92 -0.86
C SER A 129 0.89 -2.80 0.02
N ILE A 130 1.39 -3.91 0.53
CA ILE A 130 2.61 -3.98 1.34
C ILE A 130 3.73 -4.67 0.55
N ARG A 131 4.95 -4.60 1.08
CA ARG A 131 6.15 -5.16 0.46
C ARG A 131 7.17 -5.44 1.55
N SER A 132 8.04 -6.42 1.34
CA SER A 132 9.14 -6.66 2.28
C SER A 132 9.94 -5.37 2.57
N PRO A 133 10.18 -5.01 3.85
CA PRO A 133 10.78 -3.73 4.22
C PRO A 133 12.16 -3.50 3.61
N ASP A 134 12.99 -4.54 3.46
CA ASP A 134 14.31 -4.46 2.83
C ASP A 134 14.22 -3.88 1.41
N TYR A 135 13.30 -4.41 0.61
CA TYR A 135 13.06 -3.95 -0.75
C TYR A 135 12.27 -2.65 -0.81
N TYR A 136 11.35 -2.40 0.12
CA TYR A 136 10.65 -1.13 0.22
C TYR A 136 11.64 0.01 0.47
N TRP A 137 12.48 -0.11 1.49
CA TRP A 137 13.46 0.89 1.85
C TRP A 137 14.53 1.07 0.78
N ALA A 138 15.06 -0.02 0.21
CA ALA A 138 16.00 0.05 -0.92
C ALA A 138 15.39 0.82 -2.11
N SER A 139 14.14 0.53 -2.46
CA SER A 139 13.43 1.19 -3.57
C SER A 139 13.14 2.67 -3.27
N CYS A 140 12.82 3.01 -2.01
CA CYS A 140 12.63 4.40 -1.56
C CYS A 140 13.94 5.19 -1.64
N MET A 141 15.05 4.61 -1.18
CA MET A 141 16.37 5.24 -1.23
C MET A 141 16.88 5.41 -2.66
N ALA A 142 16.74 4.40 -3.52
CA ALA A 142 17.09 4.50 -4.94
C ALA A 142 16.32 5.63 -5.64
N PHE A 143 15.01 5.73 -5.36
CA PHE A 143 14.18 6.82 -5.87
C PHE A 143 14.58 8.18 -5.31
N ALA A 144 14.93 8.26 -4.02
CA ALA A 144 15.41 9.49 -3.40
C ALA A 144 16.74 9.96 -3.99
N LEU A 145 17.70 9.04 -4.20
CA LEU A 145 18.99 9.35 -4.80
C LEU A 145 18.81 9.94 -6.21
N ALA A 146 17.94 9.32 -7.02
CA ALA A 146 17.57 9.83 -8.33
C ALA A 146 16.86 11.20 -8.31
N ARG A 147 16.34 11.61 -7.15
CA ARG A 147 15.67 12.90 -6.90
C ARG A 147 16.54 13.91 -6.17
N GLY A 148 17.85 13.70 -6.10
CA GLY A 148 18.77 14.67 -5.51
C GLY A 148 19.30 14.31 -4.12
N HIS A 149 18.92 13.19 -3.52
CA HIS A 149 19.43 12.82 -2.19
C HIS A 149 20.84 12.22 -2.27
N GLY A 150 21.54 12.23 -1.13
CA GLY A 150 22.81 11.54 -0.98
C GLY A 150 22.63 10.03 -0.79
N VAL A 151 23.75 9.31 -0.88
CA VAL A 151 23.81 7.89 -0.49
C VAL A 151 23.64 7.81 1.04
N PRO A 152 22.78 6.93 1.57
CA PRO A 152 22.57 6.75 3.00
C PRO A 152 23.83 6.23 3.67
N GLY A 153 24.16 6.79 4.85
CA GLY A 153 25.26 6.29 5.68
C GLY A 153 24.86 5.09 6.54
N PRO A 154 25.83 4.38 7.14
CA PRO A 154 25.58 3.19 7.97
C PRO A 154 24.61 3.44 9.13
N GLU A 155 24.70 4.58 9.80
CA GLU A 155 23.77 4.93 10.89
C GLU A 155 22.32 5.06 10.43
N GLN A 156 22.10 5.63 9.23
CA GLN A 156 20.75 5.76 8.69
C GLN A 156 20.17 4.39 8.36
N LEU A 157 20.98 3.48 7.81
CA LEU A 157 20.57 2.10 7.54
C LEU A 157 20.27 1.35 8.84
N ALA A 158 21.15 1.46 9.84
CA ALA A 158 20.97 0.84 11.15
C ALA A 158 19.68 1.31 11.83
N ARG A 159 19.34 2.61 11.75
CA ARG A 159 18.07 3.13 12.28
C ARG A 159 16.84 2.51 11.59
N LEU A 160 16.88 2.30 10.28
CA LEU A 160 15.78 1.65 9.55
C LEU A 160 15.64 0.17 9.91
N VAL A 161 16.76 -0.52 10.13
CA VAL A 161 16.80 -1.94 10.53
C VAL A 161 16.31 -2.13 11.97
N ALA A 162 16.58 -1.17 12.84
CA ALA A 162 16.20 -1.21 14.26
C ALA A 162 14.81 -0.64 14.54
N ALA A 163 14.05 -0.23 13.51
CA ALA A 163 12.71 0.28 13.70
C ALA A 163 11.76 -0.86 14.09
N ASP A 164 11.13 -0.76 15.27
CA ASP A 164 10.18 -1.77 15.74
C ASP A 164 8.87 -1.79 14.94
N ARG A 165 8.53 -0.66 14.31
CA ARG A 165 7.26 -0.49 13.59
C ARG A 165 7.22 -1.28 12.28
N SER A 166 6.22 -2.15 12.14
CA SER A 166 6.03 -3.02 10.98
C SER A 166 4.79 -2.63 10.14
N TRP A 167 4.43 -3.44 9.12
CA TRP A 167 3.19 -3.21 8.39
C TRP A 167 1.96 -3.49 9.24
N ARG A 168 2.05 -4.39 10.23
CA ARG A 168 0.98 -4.63 11.20
C ARG A 168 0.56 -3.33 11.87
N ASP A 169 1.50 -2.55 12.39
CA ASP A 169 1.18 -1.27 13.05
C ASP A 169 0.52 -0.26 12.09
N VAL A 170 0.99 -0.22 10.83
CA VAL A 170 0.38 0.64 9.81
C VAL A 170 -1.06 0.22 9.54
N ILE A 171 -1.33 -1.09 9.44
CA ILE A 171 -2.66 -1.64 9.21
C ILE A 171 -3.56 -1.39 10.42
N SER A 172 -3.07 -1.61 11.64
CA SER A 172 -3.80 -1.35 12.88
C SER A 172 -4.18 0.13 13.02
N ASP A 173 -3.28 1.06 12.68
CA ASP A 173 -3.59 2.49 12.66
C ASP A 173 -4.70 2.84 11.66
N ILE A 174 -4.68 2.19 10.48
CA ILE A 174 -5.72 2.39 9.46
C ILE A 174 -7.05 1.81 9.95
N ALA A 175 -7.05 0.61 10.52
CA ALA A 175 -8.25 -0.05 11.05
C ALA A 175 -8.88 0.78 12.18
N CYS A 176 -8.06 1.32 13.08
CA CYS A 176 -8.49 2.23 14.14
C CYS A 176 -9.16 3.50 13.58
N ALA A 177 -8.62 4.06 12.49
CA ALA A 177 -9.18 5.24 11.85
C ALA A 177 -10.39 4.96 10.93
N ALA A 178 -10.66 3.68 10.63
CA ALA A 178 -11.65 3.25 9.65
C ALA A 178 -12.58 2.16 10.22
N PRO A 179 -13.24 2.38 11.37
CA PRO A 179 -14.08 1.37 11.99
C PRO A 179 -15.20 0.94 11.04
N GLY A 180 -15.34 -0.38 10.84
CA GLY A 180 -16.36 -0.95 9.95
C GLY A 180 -16.08 -0.82 8.45
N VAL A 181 -14.92 -0.31 8.04
CA VAL A 181 -14.50 -0.28 6.64
C VAL A 181 -13.50 -1.42 6.39
N PRO A 182 -13.86 -2.46 5.62
CA PRO A 182 -12.95 -3.56 5.30
C PRO A 182 -11.64 -3.08 4.67
N ILE A 183 -10.52 -3.66 5.14
CA ILE A 183 -9.18 -3.41 4.62
C ILE A 183 -8.67 -4.65 3.90
N LEU A 184 -8.40 -4.54 2.61
CA LEU A 184 -7.69 -5.54 1.84
C LEU A 184 -6.22 -5.21 1.77
N VAL A 185 -5.40 -6.21 2.05
CA VAL A 185 -3.95 -6.15 1.94
C VAL A 185 -3.49 -7.02 0.78
N MET A 186 -2.74 -6.44 -0.15
CA MET A 186 -2.08 -7.17 -1.26
C MET A 186 -0.57 -7.10 -1.10
N THR A 187 0.14 -8.21 -1.26
CA THR A 187 1.60 -8.16 -1.30
C THR A 187 2.09 -7.69 -2.67
N HIS A 188 3.14 -6.86 -2.70
CA HIS A 188 3.78 -6.46 -3.95
C HIS A 188 4.45 -7.66 -4.63
N GLU A 189 4.93 -8.62 -3.85
CA GLU A 189 5.59 -9.83 -4.33
C GLU A 189 4.65 -10.67 -5.21
N ALA A 190 3.38 -10.85 -4.82
CA ALA A 190 2.40 -11.56 -5.63
C ALA A 190 1.75 -10.66 -6.70
N HIS A 191 1.30 -9.46 -6.30
CA HIS A 191 0.40 -8.66 -7.13
C HIS A 191 1.10 -7.55 -7.93
N GLY A 192 2.40 -7.32 -7.71
CA GLY A 192 3.12 -6.16 -8.28
C GLY A 192 3.20 -6.16 -9.81
N ALA A 193 3.14 -7.33 -10.43
CA ALA A 193 3.14 -7.54 -11.88
C ALA A 193 1.76 -7.95 -12.43
N GLN A 194 0.73 -7.94 -11.57
CA GLN A 194 -0.61 -8.44 -11.88
C GLN A 194 -1.69 -7.36 -11.60
N PRO A 195 -1.69 -6.24 -12.36
CA PRO A 195 -2.67 -5.18 -12.18
C PRO A 195 -4.13 -5.64 -12.42
N GLU A 196 -4.34 -6.66 -13.23
CA GLU A 196 -5.63 -7.31 -13.47
C GLU A 196 -6.17 -7.96 -12.20
N GLN A 197 -5.34 -8.70 -11.46
CA GLN A 197 -5.74 -9.31 -10.18
C GLN A 197 -6.04 -8.23 -9.15
N ARG A 198 -5.19 -7.19 -9.06
CA ARG A 198 -5.44 -6.03 -8.18
C ARG A 198 -6.81 -5.41 -8.44
N LEU A 199 -7.16 -5.22 -9.71
CA LEU A 199 -8.46 -4.70 -10.09
C LEU A 199 -9.59 -5.66 -9.70
N TRP A 200 -9.43 -6.95 -10.00
CA TRP A 200 -10.39 -7.99 -9.60
C TRP A 200 -10.66 -7.94 -8.09
N HIS A 201 -9.62 -7.93 -7.26
CA HIS A 201 -9.78 -7.84 -5.81
C HIS A 201 -10.45 -6.54 -5.37
N MET A 202 -10.05 -5.38 -5.91
CA MET A 202 -10.64 -4.09 -5.57
C MET A 202 -12.09 -3.92 -6.01
N THR A 203 -12.56 -4.75 -6.95
CA THR A 203 -13.95 -4.81 -7.44
C THR A 203 -14.76 -5.91 -6.76
N GLY A 204 -14.21 -6.57 -5.73
CA GLY A 204 -14.88 -7.68 -5.04
C GLY A 204 -15.18 -8.86 -5.98
N GLY A 205 -14.35 -9.03 -7.02
CA GLY A 205 -14.51 -10.07 -8.04
C GLY A 205 -15.65 -9.83 -9.04
N SER A 206 -16.34 -8.69 -8.99
CA SER A 206 -17.48 -8.39 -9.86
C SER A 206 -17.11 -8.05 -11.31
N LEU A 207 -15.83 -7.74 -11.57
CA LEU A 207 -15.31 -7.41 -12.90
C LEU A 207 -14.32 -8.46 -13.36
N LEU A 208 -14.54 -9.02 -14.56
CA LEU A 208 -13.48 -9.67 -15.30
C LEU A 208 -12.48 -8.61 -15.78
N ALA A 209 -11.34 -8.56 -15.11
CA ALA A 209 -10.31 -7.55 -15.38
C ALA A 209 -9.68 -7.76 -16.77
N PRO A 210 -9.54 -6.69 -17.58
CA PRO A 210 -9.00 -6.82 -18.93
C PRO A 210 -7.51 -7.18 -18.92
N MET A 211 -7.08 -8.08 -19.81
CA MET A 211 -5.65 -8.39 -19.96
C MET A 211 -4.89 -7.33 -20.76
N THR A 212 -5.60 -6.44 -21.45
CA THR A 212 -5.01 -5.36 -22.25
C THR A 212 -4.17 -4.46 -21.35
N HIS A 213 -2.91 -4.23 -21.74
CA HIS A 213 -1.91 -3.46 -20.97
C HIS A 213 -1.51 -4.04 -19.61
N ALA A 214 -1.99 -5.25 -19.23
CA ALA A 214 -1.72 -5.86 -17.93
C ALA A 214 -0.25 -6.24 -17.72
N ARG A 215 0.53 -6.35 -18.81
CA ARG A 215 1.97 -6.70 -18.77
C ARG A 215 2.91 -5.49 -18.80
N ASN A 216 2.36 -4.27 -18.83
CA ASN A 216 3.17 -3.06 -18.70
C ASN A 216 3.75 -2.99 -17.28
N TRP A 217 5.03 -2.63 -17.14
CA TRP A 217 5.65 -2.43 -15.82
C TRP A 217 6.44 -1.13 -15.78
N LEU A 218 5.89 -0.15 -15.07
CA LEU A 218 6.40 1.22 -15.01
C LEU A 218 7.02 1.57 -13.65
N ASN A 219 7.78 2.68 -13.63
CA ASN A 219 8.38 3.27 -12.43
C ASN A 219 9.23 2.33 -11.57
N ARG A 220 9.90 1.38 -12.22
CA ARG A 220 10.96 0.56 -11.61
C ARG A 220 12.01 1.48 -10.98
N ALA A 221 12.57 1.05 -9.85
CA ALA A 221 13.71 1.77 -9.26
C ALA A 221 14.87 1.79 -10.28
N PRO A 222 15.63 2.90 -10.36
CA PRO A 222 16.87 2.91 -11.12
C PRO A 222 17.80 1.79 -10.63
N ASP A 223 18.46 1.13 -11.58
CA ASP A 223 19.52 0.16 -11.28
C ASP A 223 20.83 0.86 -10.87
N LEU A 224 21.81 0.07 -10.43
CA LEU A 224 23.13 0.56 -10.03
C LEU A 224 23.81 1.38 -11.14
N ALA A 225 23.72 0.94 -12.40
CA ALA A 225 24.32 1.66 -13.52
C ALA A 225 23.74 3.08 -13.65
N ARG A 226 22.42 3.21 -13.62
CA ARG A 226 21.73 4.49 -13.68
C ARG A 226 22.00 5.35 -12.45
N LEU A 227 22.03 4.77 -11.25
CA LEU A 227 22.34 5.51 -10.02
C LEU A 227 23.77 6.06 -10.03
N ARG A 228 24.76 5.28 -10.48
CA ARG A 228 26.15 5.75 -10.65
C ARG A 228 26.25 6.86 -11.68
N GLY A 229 25.52 6.77 -12.79
CA GLY A 229 25.40 7.85 -13.78
C GLY A 229 24.88 9.15 -13.13
N ILE A 230 23.77 9.05 -12.37
CA ILE A 230 23.20 10.19 -11.65
C ILE A 230 24.17 10.80 -10.64
N LEU A 231 24.97 9.99 -9.93
CA LEU A 231 25.99 10.52 -9.03
C LEU A 231 27.07 11.29 -9.79
N ARG A 232 27.55 10.73 -10.91
CA ARG A 232 28.55 11.36 -11.78
C ARG A 232 28.06 12.71 -12.32
N ASP A 233 26.84 12.73 -12.87
CA ASP A 233 26.23 13.95 -13.44
C ASP A 233 26.07 15.06 -12.38
N ARG A 234 26.05 14.68 -11.10
CA ARG A 234 25.93 15.61 -9.97
C ARG A 234 27.27 15.93 -9.30
N GLY A 235 28.39 15.52 -9.87
CA GLY A 235 29.73 15.71 -9.28
C GLY A 235 29.94 14.97 -7.96
N ARG A 236 29.22 13.87 -7.74
CA ARG A 236 29.35 13.00 -6.56
C ARG A 236 30.10 11.73 -6.94
N ASP A 237 30.81 11.16 -5.99
CA ASP A 237 31.57 9.92 -6.20
C ASP A 237 30.64 8.72 -6.50
N PRO A 238 30.71 8.12 -7.70
CA PRO A 238 29.94 6.92 -8.02
C PRO A 238 30.38 5.68 -7.25
N GLN A 239 31.60 5.66 -6.69
CA GLN A 239 32.13 4.54 -5.88
C GLN A 239 31.50 4.46 -4.49
N ALA A 240 30.73 5.48 -4.09
CA ALA A 240 29.87 5.42 -2.92
C ALA A 240 28.75 4.36 -3.04
N LEU A 241 28.49 3.83 -4.24
CA LEU A 241 27.61 2.69 -4.48
C LEU A 241 28.44 1.41 -4.71
N PRO A 242 27.99 0.24 -4.22
CA PRO A 242 28.73 -1.01 -4.37
C PRO A 242 28.92 -1.35 -5.85
N ALA A 243 29.96 -2.12 -6.19
CA ALA A 243 30.18 -2.65 -7.54
C ALA A 243 29.07 -3.63 -7.99
N GLY A 244 29.01 -3.93 -9.29
CA GLY A 244 28.02 -4.86 -9.88
C GLY A 244 26.89 -4.20 -10.65
N GLU A 245 25.89 -5.00 -11.02
CA GLU A 245 24.76 -4.63 -11.88
C GLU A 245 23.41 -4.88 -11.19
N GLY A 246 22.33 -4.39 -11.80
CA GLY A 246 20.97 -4.65 -11.33
C GLY A 246 20.52 -3.76 -10.17
N ARG A 247 19.60 -4.29 -9.36
CA ARG A 247 18.92 -3.52 -8.30
C ARG A 247 19.90 -3.17 -7.18
N TRP A 248 19.90 -1.91 -6.79
CA TRP A 248 20.64 -1.49 -5.60
C TRP A 248 20.01 -2.05 -4.31
N MET A 249 20.82 -2.78 -3.54
CA MET A 249 20.50 -3.23 -2.19
C MET A 249 21.51 -2.59 -1.21
N PRO A 250 21.09 -1.63 -0.37
CA PRO A 250 21.99 -0.96 0.55
C PRO A 250 22.20 -1.72 1.88
N PHE A 251 21.41 -2.76 2.13
CA PHE A 251 21.45 -3.53 3.37
C PHE A 251 22.32 -4.77 3.22
N ASP A 252 23.10 -5.09 4.24
CA ASP A 252 23.81 -6.37 4.30
C ASP A 252 22.86 -7.56 4.52
N ALA A 253 23.39 -8.78 4.48
CA ALA A 253 22.59 -9.99 4.60
C ALA A 253 21.88 -10.12 5.97
N GLY A 254 22.53 -9.70 7.06
CA GLY A 254 21.95 -9.75 8.40
C GLY A 254 20.84 -8.73 8.59
N GLN A 255 21.04 -7.52 8.07
CA GLN A 255 20.04 -6.46 8.03
C GLN A 255 18.82 -6.87 7.21
N GLN A 256 19.02 -7.47 6.04
CA GLN A 256 17.94 -8.02 5.22
C GLN A 256 17.19 -9.14 5.95
N ALA A 257 17.91 -10.06 6.59
CA ALA A 257 17.29 -11.16 7.33
C ALA A 257 16.37 -10.66 8.44
N ARG A 258 16.82 -9.68 9.24
CA ARG A 258 16.00 -9.08 10.31
C ARG A 258 14.74 -8.40 9.77
N MET A 259 14.85 -7.64 8.69
CA MET A 259 13.69 -7.00 8.06
C MET A 259 12.70 -8.02 7.48
N ARG A 260 13.21 -9.12 6.93
CA ARG A 260 12.37 -10.20 6.38
C ARG A 260 11.69 -11.00 7.48
N GLU A 261 12.34 -11.24 8.61
CA GLU A 261 11.74 -11.89 9.78
C GLU A 261 10.51 -11.10 10.26
N SER A 262 10.66 -9.78 10.50
CA SER A 262 9.53 -8.91 10.84
C SER A 262 8.41 -8.94 9.78
N TYR A 263 8.76 -8.99 8.49
CA TYR A 263 7.77 -9.12 7.43
C TYR A 263 7.06 -10.47 7.42
N MET A 264 7.77 -11.55 7.73
CA MET A 264 7.17 -12.88 7.85
C MET A 264 6.19 -12.94 9.02
N ASP A 265 6.49 -12.28 10.13
CA ASP A 265 5.56 -12.13 11.26
C ASP A 265 4.31 -11.34 10.87
N ASP A 266 4.46 -10.26 10.08
CA ASP A 266 3.32 -9.51 9.54
C ASP A 266 2.45 -10.39 8.63
N LEU A 267 3.07 -11.16 7.72
CA LEU A 267 2.36 -12.05 6.81
C LEU A 267 1.69 -13.21 7.54
N PHE A 268 2.34 -13.78 8.57
CA PHE A 268 1.74 -14.82 9.40
C PHE A 268 0.48 -14.30 10.11
N TRP A 269 0.56 -13.11 10.72
CA TRP A 269 -0.59 -12.46 11.34
C TRP A 269 -1.72 -12.16 10.34
N LEU A 270 -1.38 -11.68 9.14
CA LEU A 270 -2.35 -11.45 8.07
C LEU A 270 -3.08 -12.74 7.65
N ARG A 271 -2.34 -13.84 7.47
CA ARG A 271 -2.93 -15.15 7.15
C ARG A 271 -3.75 -15.73 8.30
N ALA A 272 -3.40 -15.42 9.53
CA ALA A 272 -4.19 -15.78 10.71
C ALA A 272 -5.47 -14.93 10.88
N GLY A 273 -5.82 -14.10 9.90
CA GLY A 273 -7.03 -13.27 9.89
C GLY A 273 -6.86 -11.87 10.48
N ALA A 274 -5.63 -11.47 10.80
CA ALA A 274 -5.27 -10.11 11.21
C ALA A 274 -6.11 -9.53 12.36
N ASP A 275 -6.53 -10.38 13.32
CA ASP A 275 -7.46 -10.03 14.40
C ASP A 275 -8.80 -9.42 13.91
N GLY A 276 -9.21 -9.75 12.67
CA GLY A 276 -10.37 -9.17 12.00
C GLY A 276 -10.16 -7.76 11.46
N MET A 277 -8.95 -7.18 11.58
CA MET A 277 -8.65 -5.83 11.11
C MET A 277 -8.48 -5.72 9.60
N ALA A 278 -8.03 -6.79 8.95
CA ALA A 278 -7.75 -6.81 7.52
C ALA A 278 -7.85 -8.21 6.93
N VAL A 279 -8.00 -8.28 5.61
CA VAL A 279 -8.00 -9.51 4.82
C VAL A 279 -6.80 -9.48 3.89
N LEU A 280 -6.01 -10.56 3.86
CA LEU A 280 -4.96 -10.75 2.88
C LEU A 280 -5.58 -11.21 1.55
N ALA A 281 -5.20 -10.56 0.45
CA ALA A 281 -5.47 -11.07 -0.88
C ALA A 281 -4.59 -12.32 -1.11
N GLU A 282 -5.20 -13.49 -1.14
CA GLU A 282 -4.56 -14.73 -1.54
C GLU A 282 -5.02 -15.12 -2.95
N ASP A 283 -4.11 -15.73 -3.71
CA ASP A 283 -4.36 -16.31 -5.03
C ASP A 283 -5.11 -17.65 -4.86
N ASP A 284 -6.19 -17.69 -4.08
CA ASP A 284 -6.88 -18.96 -3.85
C ASP A 284 -7.74 -19.31 -5.07
N ALA A 285 -7.47 -20.50 -5.61
CA ALA A 285 -8.16 -21.13 -6.74
C ALA A 285 -9.67 -21.27 -6.54
N ASP A 286 -10.18 -21.08 -5.33
CA ASP A 286 -11.58 -21.22 -4.97
C ASP A 286 -12.38 -19.91 -5.03
N GLY A 287 -11.73 -18.75 -5.22
CA GLY A 287 -12.40 -17.48 -5.54
C GLY A 287 -13.41 -16.96 -4.49
N GLN A 288 -13.49 -17.58 -3.31
CA GLN A 288 -14.43 -17.22 -2.26
C GLN A 288 -13.81 -16.18 -1.33
N TRP A 289 -14.27 -14.95 -1.50
CA TRP A 289 -14.07 -13.89 -0.52
C TRP A 289 -14.95 -14.13 0.71
N SER A 290 -14.50 -13.68 1.88
CA SER A 290 -15.39 -13.59 3.03
C SER A 290 -16.58 -12.67 2.73
N ASP A 291 -17.76 -12.99 3.27
CA ASP A 291 -18.98 -12.19 3.09
C ASP A 291 -18.82 -10.73 3.54
N ALA A 292 -17.85 -10.48 4.43
CA ALA A 292 -17.46 -9.15 4.90
C ALA A 292 -16.77 -8.31 3.81
N TRP A 293 -16.11 -8.94 2.82
CA TRP A 293 -15.43 -8.26 1.71
C TRP A 293 -16.33 -8.05 0.48
N THR A 294 -17.19 -9.02 0.17
CA THR A 294 -18.16 -8.96 -0.94
C THR A 294 -19.37 -8.08 -0.65
N GLY A 295 -19.60 -7.73 0.63
CA GLY A 295 -20.74 -6.93 1.07
C GLY A 295 -22.06 -7.71 1.07
N THR A 296 -22.01 -9.04 1.19
CA THR A 296 -23.19 -9.93 1.17
C THR A 296 -23.61 -10.50 2.53
N GLY A 297 -22.85 -10.26 3.62
CA GLY A 297 -23.15 -10.83 4.94
C GLY A 297 -23.52 -9.82 6.03
N ALA A 298 -24.53 -10.19 6.83
CA ALA A 298 -24.93 -9.52 8.06
C ALA A 298 -23.84 -9.56 9.16
N ALA A 299 -23.98 -8.64 10.12
CA ALA A 299 -23.12 -8.38 11.28
C ALA A 299 -22.25 -9.56 11.78
N ALA A 300 -20.96 -9.25 11.97
CA ALA A 300 -19.92 -10.14 12.49
C ALA A 300 -20.37 -10.99 13.68
N ALA A 301 -20.29 -12.32 13.54
CA ALA A 301 -20.26 -13.23 14.67
C ALA A 301 -18.87 -13.15 15.32
N GLN A 302 -18.83 -12.74 16.59
CA GLN A 302 -17.63 -12.74 17.42
C GLN A 302 -17.06 -14.16 17.55
N LEU A 303 -15.79 -14.33 17.19
CA LEU A 303 -15.03 -15.54 17.55
C LEU A 303 -14.77 -15.55 19.07
N PRO A 304 -14.86 -16.72 19.75
CA PRO A 304 -14.64 -16.81 21.18
C PRO A 304 -13.16 -16.56 21.53
N PRO A 305 -12.86 -16.04 22.73
CA PRO A 305 -11.49 -15.72 23.12
C PRO A 305 -10.69 -16.99 23.37
N GLY A 306 -9.61 -17.19 22.61
CA GLY A 306 -8.57 -18.20 22.88
C GLY A 306 -7.23 -17.51 23.08
N GLU A 307 -6.55 -17.78 24.19
CA GLU A 307 -5.24 -17.22 24.54
C GLU A 307 -4.19 -17.57 23.48
N LEU A 308 -3.78 -16.61 22.64
CA LEU A 308 -2.58 -16.73 21.82
C LEU A 308 -1.35 -16.46 22.70
N ARG A 309 -0.74 -17.52 23.23
CA ARG A 309 0.56 -17.42 23.91
C ARG A 309 1.70 -17.46 22.90
N ARG A 310 2.66 -16.56 23.11
CA ARG A 310 3.93 -16.41 22.39
C ARG A 310 4.80 -17.65 22.60
N GLY A 311 5.12 -18.38 21.54
CA GLY A 311 6.04 -19.52 21.62
C GLY A 311 7.49 -19.04 21.72
N GLN A 312 8.06 -19.10 22.92
CA GLN A 312 9.51 -19.14 23.16
C GLN A 312 9.86 -20.51 23.75
N ASP A 313 11.03 -20.99 23.34
CA ASP A 313 11.80 -22.15 23.82
C ASP A 313 11.26 -23.54 23.44
N GLY A 314 12.04 -24.52 23.01
CA GLY A 314 13.49 -24.66 22.93
C GLY A 314 13.82 -26.07 22.41
N ILE A 315 15.10 -26.25 22.07
CA ILE A 315 15.77 -27.43 21.56
C ILE A 315 15.51 -28.70 22.40
N GLU A 316 15.20 -29.86 21.77
CA GLU A 316 15.89 -31.13 22.08
C GLU A 316 15.66 -32.29 21.07
N LYS A 317 16.79 -32.75 20.51
CA LYS A 317 17.22 -34.12 20.14
C LYS A 317 16.20 -35.24 19.89
N GLY A 318 16.17 -35.66 18.62
CA GLY A 318 16.33 -37.02 18.09
C GLY A 318 15.96 -38.28 18.89
N ARG A 319 15.16 -39.15 18.25
CA ARG A 319 15.52 -40.56 17.97
C ARG A 319 14.53 -41.22 17.01
N MET A 320 15.08 -42.17 16.24
CA MET A 320 14.44 -43.07 15.28
C MET A 320 13.36 -44.01 15.87
N VAL A 321 12.72 -44.74 14.93
CA VAL A 321 11.95 -46.00 15.02
C VAL A 321 10.44 -45.75 15.17
N GLY A 322 9.52 -46.22 14.33
CA GLY A 322 9.53 -47.21 13.25
C GLY A 322 8.25 -48.06 13.37
N ASN A 323 7.55 -48.32 12.25
CA ASN A 323 6.47 -49.31 12.05
C ASN A 323 5.21 -49.16 12.95
N ARG A 324 3.96 -49.17 12.47
CA ARG A 324 3.29 -49.79 11.31
C ARG A 324 2.16 -48.87 10.86
#